data_AF-A0A820HZZ7-F1
#
_entry.id   AF-A0A820HZZ7-F1
#
_cell.length_a   1.000
_cell.length_b   1.000
_cell.length_c   1.000
_cell.angle_alpha   90.00
_cell.angle_beta   90.00
_cell.angle_gamma   90.00
#
_symmetry.space_group_name_H-M   'P 1'
#
loop_
_entity.id
_entity.type
_entity.pdbx_description
1 polymer ?
#
loop_
_entity_poly.entity_id
_entity_poly.type
_entity_poly.pdbx_seq_one_letter_code
_entity_poly.pdbx_strand_id
1 'polypeptide(L)'
;MSVEKICTKKTKFSFLKKILIRWFFGVILVVTSLIILAPVLLRSYGDLILTKMFFQTWSRYYPWIDLSKPDLFRLNAANVYEQTEPNVTVGMWYILPSTVKIDQNLPTLADHLKQYVNSNDLPIIMYLHGQDGTRATHYRSNHYRVMSSFGNHIIALDYRGYGDSVGIPSVHGVVHDVLHVFNVIRKVCPENPIVIWGHSMGTGVSLWTMNNIFQNHTKVKKPAGLVLEAPFYNTIAGLVSYPLTRVLKINPYFMQAALDALTTAKLDFPNNEL
;
A
#
# COMPACT_ATOMS: atom_id res chain seq x y z
N MET A 1 54.51 4.17 -36.11
CA MET A 1 53.73 3.88 -34.88
C MET A 1 54.20 2.52 -34.36
N SER A 2 54.96 2.49 -33.25
CA SER A 2 55.83 1.35 -32.90
C SER A 2 55.09 0.08 -32.47
N VAL A 3 55.72 -1.07 -32.74
CA VAL A 3 55.26 -2.45 -32.43
C VAL A 3 54.87 -2.63 -30.95
N GLU A 4 55.50 -1.88 -30.04
CA GLU A 4 55.15 -1.85 -28.61
C GLU A 4 53.71 -1.38 -28.33
N LYS A 5 53.23 -0.34 -29.04
CA LYS A 5 51.84 0.13 -28.87
C LYS A 5 50.81 -0.89 -29.36
N ILE A 6 51.18 -1.72 -30.35
CA ILE A 6 50.32 -2.79 -30.87
C ILE A 6 50.32 -3.99 -29.90
N CYS A 7 51.49 -4.34 -29.36
CA CYS A 7 51.63 -5.47 -28.44
C CYS A 7 50.88 -5.20 -27.13
N THR A 8 51.05 -4.03 -26.52
CA THR A 8 50.34 -3.60 -25.29
C THR A 8 48.81 -3.51 -25.48
N LYS A 9 48.34 -3.12 -26.67
CA LYS A 9 46.91 -3.08 -26.99
C LYS A 9 46.32 -4.49 -27.14
N LYS A 10 47.07 -5.45 -27.72
CA LYS A 10 46.67 -6.86 -27.80
C LYS A 10 46.63 -7.55 -26.43
N THR A 11 47.58 -7.28 -25.53
CA THR A 11 47.57 -7.84 -24.16
C THR A 11 46.43 -7.27 -23.33
N LYS A 12 46.16 -5.95 -23.40
CA LYS A 12 45.00 -5.33 -22.73
C LYS A 12 43.67 -5.90 -23.25
N PHE A 13 43.54 -6.13 -24.56
CA PHE A 13 42.35 -6.73 -25.16
C PHE A 13 42.14 -8.20 -24.73
N SER A 14 43.22 -9.00 -24.69
CA SER A 14 43.20 -10.39 -24.19
C SER A 14 42.83 -10.47 -22.70
N PHE A 15 43.36 -9.54 -21.89
CA PHE A 15 43.04 -9.43 -20.47
C PHE A 15 41.58 -9.03 -20.23
N LEU A 16 41.09 -8.00 -20.94
CA LEU A 16 39.70 -7.57 -20.85
C LEU A 16 38.73 -8.68 -21.29
N LYS A 17 39.07 -9.42 -22.35
CA LYS A 17 38.29 -10.58 -22.81
C LYS A 17 38.17 -11.66 -21.73
N LYS A 18 39.26 -11.97 -20.99
CA LYS A 18 39.23 -12.92 -19.87
C LYS A 18 38.35 -12.45 -18.72
N ILE A 19 38.40 -11.16 -18.39
CA ILE A 19 37.51 -10.57 -17.37
C ILE A 19 36.05 -10.69 -17.80
N LEU A 20 35.73 -10.31 -19.04
CA LEU A 20 34.37 -10.39 -19.58
C LEU A 20 33.83 -11.83 -19.58
N ILE A 21 34.66 -12.81 -19.96
CA ILE A 21 34.28 -14.23 -19.92
C ILE A 21 34.00 -14.68 -18.48
N ARG A 22 34.88 -14.36 -17.53
CA ARG A 22 34.66 -14.71 -16.11
C ARG A 22 33.41 -14.05 -15.56
N TRP A 23 33.17 -12.79 -15.91
CA TRP A 23 31.97 -12.06 -15.52
C TRP A 23 30.71 -12.72 -16.11
N PHE A 24 30.73 -13.08 -17.40
CA PHE A 24 29.64 -13.78 -18.07
C PHE A 24 29.28 -15.10 -17.37
N PHE A 25 30.27 -15.96 -17.11
CA PHE A 25 30.03 -17.21 -16.38
C PHE A 25 29.59 -16.98 -14.93
N GLY A 26 30.12 -15.94 -14.27
CA GLY A 26 29.67 -15.54 -12.94
C GLY A 26 28.20 -15.14 -12.92
N VAL A 27 27.75 -14.35 -13.90
CA VAL A 27 26.34 -13.95 -14.05
C VAL A 27 25.46 -15.17 -14.30
N ILE A 28 25.87 -16.09 -15.19
CA ILE A 28 25.13 -17.34 -15.43
C ILE A 28 24.99 -18.15 -14.14
N LEU A 29 26.07 -18.30 -13.38
CA LEU A 29 26.04 -19.06 -12.12
C LEU A 29 25.06 -18.44 -11.12
N VAL A 30 25.08 -17.12 -10.97
CA VAL A 30 24.16 -16.40 -10.07
C VAL A 30 22.71 -16.57 -10.51
N VAL A 31 22.41 -16.34 -11.79
CA VAL A 31 21.04 -16.47 -12.32
C VAL A 31 20.53 -17.90 -12.17
N THR A 32 21.36 -18.89 -12.49
CA THR A 32 20.99 -20.31 -12.36
C THR A 32 20.74 -20.67 -10.89
N SER A 33 21.60 -20.18 -9.98
CA SER A 33 21.42 -20.39 -8.54
C SER A 33 20.11 -19.77 -8.04
N LEU A 34 19.75 -18.57 -8.51
CA LEU A 34 18.48 -17.93 -8.16
C LEU A 34 17.27 -18.74 -8.65
N ILE A 35 17.32 -19.25 -9.89
CA ILE A 35 16.25 -20.09 -10.46
C ILE A 35 16.06 -21.38 -9.65
N ILE A 36 17.15 -22.01 -9.21
CA ILE A 36 17.11 -23.25 -8.42
C ILE A 36 16.64 -22.99 -6.99
N LEU A 37 17.13 -21.94 -6.35
CA LEU A 37 16.85 -21.64 -4.94
C LEU A 37 15.49 -20.96 -4.73
N ALA A 38 14.96 -20.24 -5.71
CA ALA A 38 13.72 -19.47 -5.55
C ALA A 38 12.52 -20.30 -5.03
N PRO A 39 12.21 -21.50 -5.55
CA PRO A 39 11.11 -22.31 -5.00
C PRO A 39 11.36 -22.74 -3.55
N VAL A 40 12.60 -23.05 -3.19
CA VAL A 40 12.97 -23.43 -1.80
C VAL A 40 12.76 -22.24 -0.87
N LEU A 41 13.26 -21.06 -1.26
CA LEU A 41 13.08 -19.83 -0.50
C LEU A 41 11.62 -19.44 -0.34
N LEU A 42 10.80 -19.60 -1.38
CA LEU A 42 9.36 -19.34 -1.32
C LEU A 42 8.63 -20.35 -0.42
N ARG A 43 9.01 -21.63 -0.42
CA ARG A 43 8.41 -22.61 0.50
C ARG A 43 8.79 -22.37 1.95
N SER A 44 10.02 -21.92 2.21
CA SER A 44 10.52 -21.72 3.58
C SER A 44 10.17 -20.36 4.18
N TYR A 45 10.13 -19.30 3.38
CA TYR A 45 10.00 -17.91 3.83
C TYR A 45 9.07 -17.08 2.95
N GLY A 46 8.30 -17.72 2.07
CA GLY A 46 7.50 -17.02 1.07
C GLY A 46 6.38 -16.18 1.67
N ASP A 47 5.84 -16.57 2.82
CA ASP A 47 4.86 -15.78 3.54
C ASP A 47 5.40 -14.40 3.92
N LEU A 48 6.60 -14.36 4.51
CA LEU A 48 7.29 -13.14 4.87
C LEU A 48 7.73 -12.35 3.64
N ILE A 49 8.33 -13.03 2.64
CA ILE A 49 8.83 -12.40 1.42
C ILE A 49 7.67 -11.73 0.66
N LEU A 50 6.58 -12.47 0.43
CA LEU A 50 5.45 -11.97 -0.35
C LEU A 50 4.65 -10.92 0.43
N THR A 51 4.47 -11.07 1.74
CA THR A 51 3.81 -10.04 2.56
C THR A 51 4.59 -8.74 2.50
N LYS A 52 5.92 -8.84 2.63
CA LYS A 52 6.81 -7.71 2.44
C LYS A 52 6.64 -7.13 1.04
N MET A 53 6.78 -7.91 -0.03
CA MET A 53 6.65 -7.42 -1.40
C MET A 53 5.28 -6.81 -1.70
N PHE A 54 4.23 -7.31 -1.06
CA PHE A 54 2.86 -6.82 -1.25
C PHE A 54 2.60 -5.49 -0.56
N PHE A 55 3.06 -5.30 0.69
CA PHE A 55 2.82 -4.04 1.40
C PHE A 55 3.95 -3.01 1.21
N GLN A 56 5.18 -3.43 0.94
CA GLN A 56 6.31 -2.51 0.72
C GLN A 56 6.49 -1.43 1.80
N THR A 57 6.18 -1.75 3.06
CA THR A 57 6.17 -0.77 4.17
C THR A 57 7.52 -0.13 4.49
N TRP A 58 8.63 -0.71 4.02
CA TRP A 58 9.97 -0.12 4.13
C TRP A 58 10.18 1.04 3.17
N SER A 59 9.40 1.09 2.09
CA SER A 59 9.57 2.09 1.06
C SER A 59 8.86 3.36 1.51
N ARG A 60 9.65 4.29 2.04
CA ARG A 60 9.22 5.63 2.45
C ARG A 60 9.91 6.59 1.50
N TYR A 61 9.19 7.12 0.51
CA TYR A 61 9.73 8.12 -0.43
C TYR A 61 10.47 9.27 0.29
N TYR A 62 10.03 9.61 1.50
CA TYR A 62 10.66 10.61 2.37
C TYR A 62 10.58 10.15 3.83
N PRO A 63 11.60 9.45 4.35
CA PRO A 63 11.55 8.87 5.70
C PRO A 63 11.58 9.93 6.82
N TRP A 64 11.90 11.17 6.50
CA TRP A 64 12.03 12.30 7.43
C TRP A 64 10.78 13.18 7.52
N ILE A 65 9.69 12.82 6.83
CA ILE A 65 8.45 13.61 6.88
C ILE A 65 7.80 13.49 8.26
N ASP A 66 7.48 14.65 8.84
CA ASP A 66 6.66 14.76 10.03
C ASP A 66 5.17 14.65 9.66
N LEU A 67 4.61 13.44 9.80
CA LEU A 67 3.20 13.17 9.50
C LEU A 67 2.24 13.84 10.49
N SER A 68 2.72 14.34 11.62
CA SER A 68 1.89 15.11 12.57
C SER A 68 1.54 16.51 12.05
N LYS A 69 2.22 16.99 10.99
CA LYS A 69 2.08 18.34 10.44
C LYS A 69 1.57 18.35 9.00
N PRO A 70 0.27 18.07 8.77
CA PRO A 70 -0.32 18.09 7.42
C PRO A 70 -0.26 19.46 6.73
N ASP A 71 -0.12 20.56 7.49
CA ASP A 71 0.06 21.93 6.95
C ASP A 71 1.25 22.03 5.98
N LEU A 72 2.31 21.23 6.20
CA LEU A 72 3.48 21.16 5.32
C LEU A 72 3.11 20.71 3.89
N PHE A 73 1.96 20.05 3.74
CA PHE A 73 1.43 19.53 2.48
C PHE A 73 0.32 20.40 1.87
N ARG A 74 0.16 21.63 2.42
CA ARG A 74 -0.88 22.60 2.03
C ARG A 74 -2.29 22.04 2.19
N LEU A 75 -2.50 21.23 3.23
CA LEU A 75 -3.78 20.64 3.58
C LEU A 75 -4.36 21.34 4.79
N ASN A 76 -5.64 21.70 4.74
CA ASN A 76 -6.39 22.10 5.93
C ASN A 76 -6.83 20.84 6.67
N ALA A 77 -5.91 20.23 7.41
CA ALA A 77 -6.12 18.92 8.00
C ALA A 77 -5.53 18.80 9.40
N ALA A 78 -6.05 17.83 10.16
CA ALA A 78 -5.57 17.46 11.47
C ALA A 78 -5.08 16.03 11.42
N ASN A 79 -4.01 15.77 12.18
CA ASN A 79 -3.46 14.45 12.33
C ASN A 79 -4.09 13.78 13.54
N VAL A 80 -4.62 12.57 13.34
CA VAL A 80 -5.37 11.82 14.34
C VAL A 80 -4.85 10.40 14.38
N TYR A 81 -4.86 9.80 15.57
CA TYR A 81 -4.54 8.40 15.77
C TYR A 81 -5.73 7.66 16.36
N GLU A 82 -6.02 6.47 15.83
CA GLU A 82 -7.05 5.59 16.38
C GLU A 82 -6.41 4.25 16.75
N GLN A 83 -6.70 3.77 17.96
CA GLN A 83 -6.25 2.46 18.40
C GLN A 83 -7.28 1.41 17.95
N THR A 84 -6.92 0.61 16.95
CA THR A 84 -7.83 -0.34 16.32
C THR A 84 -7.82 -1.70 17.01
N GLU A 85 -6.67 -2.10 17.58
CA GLU A 85 -6.46 -3.32 18.34
C GLU A 85 -5.47 -3.08 19.50
N PRO A 86 -5.34 -4.00 20.47
CA PRO A 86 -4.25 -3.93 21.44
C PRO A 86 -2.89 -3.85 20.74
N ASN A 87 -2.12 -2.79 21.01
CA ASN A 87 -0.82 -2.49 20.40
C ASN A 87 -0.84 -2.17 18.89
N VAL A 88 -2.01 -1.88 18.30
CA VAL A 88 -2.13 -1.41 16.91
C VAL A 88 -2.78 -0.03 16.92
N THR A 89 -2.07 0.94 16.36
CA THR A 89 -2.53 2.33 16.25
C THR A 89 -2.36 2.78 14.81
N VAL A 90 -3.40 3.30 14.20
CA VAL A 90 -3.35 3.83 12.82
C VAL A 90 -3.40 5.34 12.83
N GLY A 91 -2.44 5.96 12.13
CA GLY A 91 -2.39 7.39 11.88
C GLY A 91 -3.20 7.76 10.65
N MET A 92 -3.91 8.87 10.73
CA MET A 92 -4.70 9.40 9.62
C MET A 92 -4.74 10.91 9.62
N TRP A 93 -5.03 11.48 8.45
CA TRP A 93 -5.38 12.87 8.31
C TRP A 93 -6.88 13.01 8.07
N TYR A 94 -7.51 13.85 8.88
CA TYR A 94 -8.84 14.36 8.60
C TYR A 94 -8.73 15.72 7.95
N ILE A 95 -9.21 15.84 6.71
CA ILE A 95 -9.02 16.99 5.84
C ILE A 95 -10.37 17.67 5.63
N LEU A 96 -10.44 18.95 5.94
CA LEU A 96 -11.67 19.73 5.78
C LEU A 96 -11.83 20.27 4.35
N PRO A 97 -13.07 20.29 3.84
CA PRO A 97 -13.40 20.98 2.59
C PRO A 97 -13.47 22.51 2.73
N SER A 98 -13.46 23.00 3.97
CA SER A 98 -13.68 24.41 4.28
C SER A 98 -12.39 25.24 4.24
N THR A 99 -12.55 26.55 4.03
CA THR A 99 -11.50 27.55 4.27
C THR A 99 -11.30 27.85 5.75
N VAL A 100 -12.24 27.42 6.62
CA VAL A 100 -12.11 27.52 8.07
C VAL A 100 -10.96 26.64 8.54
N LYS A 101 -9.97 27.23 9.21
CA LYS A 101 -8.83 26.50 9.74
C LYS A 101 -9.29 25.43 10.73
N ILE A 102 -8.82 24.20 10.52
CA ILE A 102 -9.08 23.08 11.42
C ILE A 102 -8.38 23.28 12.78
N ASP A 103 -9.07 22.91 13.84
CA ASP A 103 -8.52 22.84 15.19
C ASP A 103 -7.71 21.56 15.33
N GLN A 104 -6.39 21.68 15.46
CA GLN A 104 -5.48 20.54 15.57
C GLN A 104 -5.44 19.94 16.98
N ASN A 105 -6.10 20.54 17.96
CA ASN A 105 -6.03 20.10 19.37
C ASN A 105 -7.14 19.10 19.73
N LEU A 106 -8.07 18.81 18.83
CA LEU A 106 -9.10 17.80 19.08
C LEU A 106 -8.45 16.41 19.12
N PRO A 107 -8.75 15.59 20.14
CA PRO A 107 -7.97 14.40 20.42
C PRO A 107 -8.31 13.20 19.53
N THR A 108 -9.55 13.10 19.04
CA THR A 108 -10.04 11.91 18.33
C THR A 108 -10.70 12.25 17.00
N LEU A 109 -10.80 11.26 16.11
CA LEU A 109 -11.52 11.42 14.84
C LEU A 109 -12.98 11.75 15.12
N ALA A 110 -13.56 11.12 16.13
CA ALA A 110 -14.94 11.34 16.52
C ALA A 110 -15.21 12.80 16.91
N ASP A 111 -14.28 13.47 17.60
CA ASP A 111 -14.46 14.86 18.01
C ASP A 111 -14.36 15.82 16.83
N HIS A 112 -13.43 15.58 15.91
CA HIS A 112 -13.37 16.29 14.63
C HIS A 112 -14.66 16.13 13.82
N LEU A 113 -15.17 14.90 13.71
CA LEU A 113 -16.41 14.62 12.98
C LEU A 113 -17.59 15.37 13.61
N LYS A 114 -17.76 15.32 14.94
CA LYS A 114 -18.84 16.05 15.64
C LYS A 114 -18.76 17.56 15.43
N GLN A 115 -17.54 18.12 15.39
CA GLN A 115 -17.36 19.56 15.28
C GLN A 115 -17.59 20.08 13.85
N TYR A 116 -17.16 19.31 12.85
CA TYR A 116 -17.08 19.81 11.48
C TYR A 116 -18.08 19.19 10.52
N VAL A 117 -18.56 17.98 10.80
CA VAL A 117 -19.63 17.36 10.01
C VAL A 117 -20.96 17.77 10.61
N ASN A 118 -21.40 18.96 10.25
CA ASN A 118 -22.80 19.34 10.44
C ASN A 118 -23.65 18.62 9.38
N SER A 119 -24.96 18.51 9.60
CA SER A 119 -25.96 17.80 8.79
C SER A 119 -26.10 18.24 7.31
N ASN A 120 -25.08 18.87 6.74
CA ASN A 120 -24.89 19.05 5.32
C ASN A 120 -24.57 17.69 4.70
N ASP A 121 -25.29 17.34 3.63
CA ASP A 121 -25.18 16.08 2.86
C ASP A 121 -23.80 15.85 2.18
N LEU A 122 -22.77 16.59 2.59
CA LEU A 122 -21.44 16.50 2.01
C LEU A 122 -20.80 15.14 2.34
N PRO A 123 -20.29 14.42 1.33
CA PRO A 123 -19.71 13.10 1.53
C PRO A 123 -18.46 13.11 2.40
N ILE A 124 -18.29 12.03 3.16
CA ILE A 124 -17.04 11.65 3.80
C ILE A 124 -16.37 10.61 2.91
N ILE A 125 -15.21 10.95 2.34
CA ILE A 125 -14.40 10.06 1.52
C ILE A 125 -13.34 9.43 2.40
N MET A 126 -13.40 8.10 2.55
CA MET A 126 -12.33 7.30 3.12
C MET A 126 -11.36 6.92 2.00
N TYR A 127 -10.19 7.55 1.97
CA TYR A 127 -9.17 7.29 0.95
C TYR A 127 -8.17 6.22 1.41
N LEU A 128 -8.08 5.14 0.63
CA LEU A 128 -7.29 3.94 0.88
C LEU A 128 -6.17 3.86 -0.16
N HIS A 129 -4.94 4.15 0.27
CA HIS A 129 -3.81 4.31 -0.64
C HIS A 129 -3.25 2.98 -1.19
N GLY A 130 -2.39 3.10 -2.22
CA GLY A 130 -1.73 1.95 -2.85
C GLY A 130 -0.53 1.43 -2.06
N GLN A 131 0.28 0.57 -2.68
CA GLN A 131 1.57 0.17 -2.10
C GLN A 131 2.48 1.39 -1.93
N ASP A 132 3.50 1.22 -1.09
CA ASP A 132 4.61 2.18 -0.93
C ASP A 132 4.19 3.53 -0.33
N GLY A 133 5.17 4.30 0.17
CA GLY A 133 4.99 5.65 0.67
C GLY A 133 4.12 5.75 1.91
N THR A 134 3.54 6.93 2.11
CA THR A 134 2.67 7.27 3.24
C THR A 134 1.52 8.16 2.78
N ARG A 135 0.60 8.52 3.68
CA ARG A 135 -0.47 9.51 3.43
C ARG A 135 0.07 10.86 2.96
N ALA A 136 1.32 11.19 3.25
CA ALA A 136 2.01 12.42 2.84
C ALA A 136 2.65 12.38 1.45
N THR A 137 2.50 11.29 0.69
CA THR A 137 3.13 11.19 -0.63
C THR A 137 2.58 12.28 -1.55
N HIS A 138 3.44 13.04 -2.23
CA HIS A 138 3.08 14.31 -2.91
C HIS A 138 1.84 14.21 -3.83
N TYR A 139 1.78 13.18 -4.69
CA TYR A 139 0.63 13.00 -5.58
C TYR A 139 -0.67 12.71 -4.82
N ARG A 140 -0.59 12.05 -3.66
CA ARG A 140 -1.76 11.79 -2.79
C ARG A 140 -2.24 13.07 -2.13
N SER A 141 -1.32 13.89 -1.60
CA SER A 141 -1.69 15.20 -1.03
C SER A 141 -2.35 16.11 -2.07
N ASN A 142 -1.88 16.08 -3.33
CA ASN A 142 -2.55 16.79 -4.43
C ASN A 142 -3.96 16.27 -4.67
N HIS A 143 -4.12 14.94 -4.70
CA HIS A 143 -5.40 14.28 -4.87
C HIS A 143 -6.39 14.65 -3.76
N TYR A 144 -5.95 14.69 -2.51
CA TYR A 144 -6.77 15.09 -1.38
C TYR A 144 -7.29 16.53 -1.50
N ARG A 145 -6.44 17.47 -1.93
CA ARG A 145 -6.85 18.86 -2.14
C ARG A 145 -7.91 18.99 -3.23
N VAL A 146 -7.78 18.22 -4.30
CA VAL A 146 -8.78 18.20 -5.36
C VAL A 146 -10.10 17.65 -4.80
N MET A 147 -10.08 16.50 -4.14
CA MET A 147 -11.30 15.92 -3.56
C MET A 147 -11.95 16.84 -2.52
N SER A 148 -11.18 17.47 -1.64
CA SER A 148 -11.70 18.37 -0.61
C SER A 148 -12.23 19.67 -1.20
N SER A 149 -11.67 20.16 -2.32
CA SER A 149 -12.15 21.37 -3.01
C SER A 149 -13.58 21.24 -3.57
N PHE A 150 -14.05 20.00 -3.76
CA PHE A 150 -15.44 19.72 -4.16
C PHE A 150 -16.42 19.64 -2.97
N GLY A 151 -16.00 20.06 -1.77
CA GLY A 151 -16.86 20.05 -0.59
C GLY A 151 -16.78 18.76 0.24
N ASN A 152 -15.92 17.80 -0.13
CA ASN A 152 -15.86 16.51 0.57
C ASN A 152 -14.97 16.55 1.81
N HIS A 153 -15.40 15.88 2.87
CA HIS A 153 -14.54 15.55 4.00
C HIS A 153 -13.64 14.37 3.62
N ILE A 154 -12.33 14.46 3.83
CA ILE A 154 -11.42 13.36 3.47
C ILE A 154 -10.80 12.77 4.73
N ILE A 155 -10.82 11.44 4.83
CA ILE A 155 -10.07 10.68 5.82
C ILE A 155 -9.02 9.88 5.06
N ALA A 156 -7.76 10.30 5.15
CA ALA A 156 -6.62 9.65 4.53
C ALA A 156 -5.79 8.93 5.60
N LEU A 157 -5.94 7.60 5.68
CA LEU A 157 -5.24 6.78 6.67
C LEU A 157 -3.98 6.12 6.10
N ASP A 158 -2.98 5.91 6.95
CA ASP A 158 -1.91 4.95 6.70
C ASP A 158 -2.25 3.62 7.39
N TYR A 159 -2.18 2.52 6.65
CA TYR A 159 -2.40 1.19 7.22
C TYR A 159 -1.39 0.86 8.32
N ARG A 160 -1.71 -0.07 9.24
CA ARG A 160 -0.74 -0.57 10.22
C ARG A 160 0.59 -0.94 9.55
N GLY A 161 1.70 -0.45 10.08
CA GLY A 161 3.05 -0.63 9.52
C GLY A 161 3.47 0.37 8.44
N TYR A 162 2.57 1.24 7.95
CA TYR A 162 2.91 2.37 7.08
C TYR A 162 3.11 3.66 7.88
N GLY A 163 3.97 4.54 7.37
CA GLY A 163 4.19 5.85 7.99
C GLY A 163 4.56 5.75 9.47
N ASP A 164 3.74 6.38 10.31
CA ASP A 164 3.80 6.36 11.77
C ASP A 164 2.73 5.46 12.41
N SER A 165 1.98 4.68 11.62
CA SER A 165 1.05 3.66 12.11
C SER A 165 1.80 2.45 12.66
N VAL A 166 1.40 1.99 13.84
CA VAL A 166 2.03 0.87 14.57
C VAL A 166 1.32 -0.44 14.24
N GLY A 167 2.10 -1.49 13.98
CA GLY A 167 1.63 -2.86 13.78
C GLY A 167 2.29 -3.56 12.59
N ILE A 168 1.97 -4.83 12.39
CA ILE A 168 2.44 -5.64 11.25
C ILE A 168 1.31 -5.73 10.21
N PRO A 169 1.56 -5.35 8.94
CA PRO A 169 0.52 -5.38 7.92
C PRO A 169 0.15 -6.82 7.55
N SER A 170 -1.16 -7.06 7.44
CA SER A 170 -1.77 -8.25 6.85
C SER A 170 -3.08 -7.83 6.19
N VAL A 171 -3.58 -8.58 5.19
CA VAL A 171 -4.85 -8.22 4.51
C VAL A 171 -5.99 -8.08 5.53
N HIS A 172 -6.10 -9.03 6.46
CA HIS A 172 -7.11 -8.98 7.51
C HIS A 172 -6.92 -7.77 8.43
N GLY A 173 -5.68 -7.51 8.89
CA GLY A 173 -5.39 -6.39 9.79
C GLY A 173 -5.69 -5.03 9.17
N VAL A 174 -5.27 -4.80 7.92
CA VAL A 174 -5.54 -3.52 7.26
C VAL A 174 -7.04 -3.32 6.99
N VAL A 175 -7.77 -4.39 6.66
CA VAL A 175 -9.24 -4.32 6.50
C VAL A 175 -9.92 -4.05 7.84
N HIS A 176 -9.44 -4.66 8.93
CA HIS A 176 -9.94 -4.42 10.28
C HIS A 176 -9.75 -2.95 10.70
N ASP A 177 -8.59 -2.37 10.42
CA ASP A 177 -8.31 -0.95 10.69
C ASP A 177 -9.32 -0.04 9.97
N VAL A 178 -9.55 -0.30 8.69
CA VAL A 178 -10.51 0.47 7.88
C VAL A 178 -11.94 0.30 8.40
N LEU A 179 -12.35 -0.92 8.79
CA LEU A 179 -13.66 -1.19 9.37
C LEU A 179 -13.85 -0.45 10.71
N HIS A 180 -12.81 -0.39 11.53
CA HIS A 180 -12.83 0.38 12.77
C HIS A 180 -13.12 1.86 12.49
N VAL A 181 -12.38 2.47 11.57
CA VAL A 181 -12.58 3.87 11.17
C VAL A 181 -13.98 4.09 10.59
N PHE A 182 -14.45 3.19 9.71
CA PHE A 182 -15.81 3.24 9.18
C PHE A 182 -16.88 3.25 10.29
N ASN A 183 -16.71 2.39 11.31
CA ASN A 183 -17.63 2.32 12.43
C ASN A 183 -17.59 3.58 13.31
N VAL A 184 -16.42 4.17 13.52
CA VAL A 184 -16.28 5.47 14.20
C VAL A 184 -17.06 6.54 13.45
N ILE A 185 -16.89 6.64 12.13
CA ILE A 185 -17.63 7.60 11.29
C ILE A 185 -19.13 7.34 11.40
N ARG A 186 -19.59 6.10 11.23
CA ARG A 186 -21.03 5.76 11.28
C ARG A 186 -21.66 6.02 12.64
N LYS A 187 -20.90 5.88 13.73
CA LYS A 187 -21.39 6.17 15.09
C LYS A 187 -21.63 7.67 15.29
N VAL A 188 -20.79 8.53 14.69
CA VAL A 188 -20.86 9.99 14.85
C VAL A 188 -21.75 10.64 13.80
N CYS A 189 -21.64 10.17 12.56
CA CYS A 189 -22.31 10.68 11.37
C CYS A 189 -23.15 9.56 10.73
N PRO A 190 -24.27 9.14 11.36
CA PRO A 190 -25.05 7.98 10.91
C PRO A 190 -25.64 8.17 9.51
N GLU A 191 -26.04 9.40 9.17
CA GLU A 191 -26.74 9.69 7.92
C GLU A 191 -25.86 10.18 6.77
N ASN A 192 -24.66 10.69 7.05
CA ASN A 192 -23.79 11.25 6.02
C ASN A 192 -23.39 10.20 4.97
N PRO A 193 -23.33 10.57 3.67
CA PRO A 193 -22.78 9.70 2.64
C PRO A 193 -21.32 9.36 2.96
N ILE A 194 -20.97 8.06 2.93
CA ILE A 194 -19.57 7.63 3.00
C ILE A 194 -19.19 7.01 1.67
N VAL A 195 -18.11 7.48 1.06
CA VAL A 195 -17.52 6.87 -0.14
C VAL A 195 -16.20 6.23 0.24
N ILE A 196 -16.03 4.95 -0.09
CA ILE A 196 -14.74 4.27 0.06
C ILE A 196 -14.01 4.40 -1.28
N TRP A 197 -12.85 5.06 -1.28
CA TRP A 197 -12.02 5.25 -2.47
C TRP A 197 -10.71 4.51 -2.31
N GLY A 198 -10.52 3.46 -3.09
CA GLY A 198 -9.27 2.69 -3.13
C GLY A 198 -8.43 3.04 -4.34
N HIS A 199 -7.12 3.21 -4.14
CA HIS A 199 -6.13 3.34 -5.22
C HIS A 199 -5.15 2.17 -5.21
N SER A 200 -4.94 1.51 -6.36
CA SER A 200 -4.00 0.39 -6.51
C SER A 200 -4.25 -0.70 -5.45
N MET A 201 -3.29 -1.04 -4.58
CA MET A 201 -3.50 -1.98 -3.47
C MET A 201 -4.76 -1.68 -2.64
N GLY A 202 -5.07 -0.40 -2.43
CA GLY A 202 -6.24 0.05 -1.70
C GLY A 202 -7.56 -0.36 -2.32
N THR A 203 -7.62 -0.72 -3.62
CA THR A 203 -8.84 -1.26 -4.24
C THR A 203 -9.22 -2.62 -3.65
N GLY A 204 -8.23 -3.49 -3.41
CA GLY A 204 -8.45 -4.78 -2.76
C GLY A 204 -8.94 -4.63 -1.32
N VAL A 205 -8.31 -3.71 -0.57
CA VAL A 205 -8.74 -3.36 0.79
C VAL A 205 -10.18 -2.83 0.78
N SER A 206 -10.50 -1.93 -0.14
CA SER A 206 -11.85 -1.35 -0.28
C SER A 206 -12.91 -2.40 -0.54
N LEU A 207 -12.65 -3.34 -1.46
CA LEU A 207 -13.58 -4.43 -1.78
C LEU A 207 -13.84 -5.32 -0.58
N TRP A 208 -12.80 -5.65 0.20
CA TRP A 208 -12.97 -6.46 1.41
C TRP A 208 -13.67 -5.74 2.53
N THR A 209 -13.37 -4.46 2.74
CA THR A 209 -14.09 -3.62 3.69
C THR A 209 -15.57 -3.58 3.31
N MET A 210 -15.89 -3.38 2.02
CA MET A 210 -17.26 -3.44 1.52
C MET A 210 -17.89 -4.81 1.78
N ASN A 211 -17.24 -5.91 1.40
CA ASN A 211 -17.75 -7.25 1.65
C ASN A 211 -18.06 -7.47 3.15
N ASN A 212 -17.13 -7.12 4.05
CA ASN A 212 -17.35 -7.22 5.49
C ASN A 212 -18.51 -6.34 5.97
N ILE A 213 -18.65 -5.12 5.46
CA ILE A 213 -19.78 -4.25 5.82
C ILE A 213 -21.11 -4.86 5.37
N PHE A 214 -21.17 -5.47 4.19
CA PHE A 214 -22.42 -6.03 3.65
C PHE A 214 -22.78 -7.39 4.28
N GLN A 215 -21.80 -8.24 4.56
CA GLN A 215 -21.99 -9.53 5.25
C GLN A 215 -22.35 -9.33 6.73
N ASN A 216 -21.82 -8.30 7.37
CA ASN A 216 -22.25 -7.95 8.71
C ASN A 216 -23.67 -7.35 8.63
N HIS A 217 -24.66 -8.08 9.18
CA HIS A 217 -26.07 -7.67 9.28
C HIS A 217 -26.31 -6.52 10.29
N THR A 218 -25.33 -5.63 10.46
CA THR A 218 -25.45 -4.45 11.29
C THR A 218 -26.47 -3.49 10.67
N LYS A 219 -27.30 -2.88 11.52
CA LYS A 219 -28.33 -1.89 11.13
C LYS A 219 -27.75 -0.52 10.71
N VAL A 220 -26.42 -0.41 10.54
CA VAL A 220 -25.78 0.84 10.13
C VAL A 220 -25.97 1.08 8.64
N LYS A 221 -26.08 2.35 8.25
CA LYS A 221 -26.17 2.77 6.85
C LYS A 221 -24.94 2.28 6.08
N LYS A 222 -25.15 1.66 4.92
CA LYS A 222 -24.05 1.18 4.08
C LYS A 222 -23.32 2.37 3.42
N PRO A 223 -22.09 2.20 2.90
CA PRO A 223 -21.43 3.23 2.08
C PRO A 223 -22.29 3.64 0.90
N ALA A 224 -22.25 4.93 0.55
CA ALA A 224 -22.98 5.51 -0.58
C ALA A 224 -22.30 5.20 -1.92
N GLY A 225 -21.01 4.86 -1.92
CA GLY A 225 -20.28 4.51 -3.13
C GLY A 225 -18.93 3.85 -2.87
N LEU A 226 -18.43 3.18 -3.89
CA LEU A 226 -17.11 2.57 -3.97
C LEU A 226 -16.42 3.08 -5.23
N VAL A 227 -15.21 3.63 -5.08
CA VAL A 227 -14.36 4.04 -6.21
C VAL A 227 -13.12 3.15 -6.22
N LEU A 228 -12.87 2.51 -7.36
CA LEU A 228 -11.71 1.65 -7.59
C LEU A 228 -10.80 2.31 -8.63
N GLU A 229 -9.76 2.98 -8.15
CA GLU A 229 -8.78 3.66 -9.00
C GLU A 229 -7.57 2.74 -9.25
N ALA A 230 -7.26 2.51 -10.53
CA ALA A 230 -6.21 1.59 -10.97
C ALA A 230 -6.25 0.21 -10.29
N PRO A 231 -7.41 -0.51 -10.32
CA PRO A 231 -7.54 -1.80 -9.67
C PRO A 231 -6.66 -2.87 -10.33
N PHE A 232 -6.27 -3.86 -9.55
CA PHE A 232 -5.59 -5.06 -10.03
C PHE A 232 -6.53 -6.26 -9.96
N TYR A 233 -6.36 -7.20 -10.89
CA TYR A 233 -7.27 -8.34 -11.03
C TYR A 233 -7.14 -9.36 -9.90
N ASN A 234 -5.93 -9.72 -9.47
CA ASN A 234 -5.66 -10.49 -8.25
C ASN A 234 -4.15 -10.47 -7.96
N THR A 235 -3.75 -10.89 -6.75
CA THR A 235 -2.35 -10.89 -6.31
C THR A 235 -1.49 -11.83 -7.16
N ILE A 236 -2.05 -12.95 -7.62
CA ILE A 236 -1.40 -13.90 -8.52
C ILE A 236 -1.02 -13.24 -9.86
N ALA A 237 -1.94 -12.52 -10.49
CA ALA A 237 -1.71 -11.81 -11.75
C ALA A 237 -0.65 -10.73 -11.59
N GLY A 238 -0.62 -10.03 -10.46
CA GLY A 238 0.44 -9.09 -10.09
C GLY A 238 1.81 -9.76 -10.02
N LEU A 239 1.91 -10.86 -9.27
CA LEU A 239 3.15 -11.65 -9.14
C LEU A 239 3.64 -12.17 -10.50
N VAL A 240 2.73 -12.73 -11.31
CA VAL A 240 3.03 -13.29 -12.64
C VAL A 240 3.50 -12.22 -13.61
N SER A 241 3.03 -10.97 -13.46
CA SER A 241 3.37 -9.87 -14.36
C SER A 241 4.73 -9.23 -14.08
N TYR A 242 5.29 -9.45 -12.88
CA TYR A 242 6.55 -8.83 -12.47
C TYR A 242 7.74 -9.34 -13.32
N PRO A 243 8.60 -8.46 -13.89
CA PRO A 243 9.65 -8.88 -14.83
C PRO A 243 10.60 -9.95 -14.29
N LEU A 244 10.94 -9.91 -13.00
CA LEU A 244 11.82 -10.89 -12.36
C LEU A 244 11.21 -12.30 -12.37
N THR A 245 9.88 -12.44 -12.25
CA THR A 245 9.25 -13.76 -12.23
C THR A 245 9.28 -14.44 -13.59
N ARG A 246 9.49 -13.70 -14.70
CA ARG A 246 9.68 -14.30 -16.02
C ARG A 246 10.87 -15.26 -16.07
N VAL A 247 11.97 -14.89 -15.41
CA VAL A 247 13.18 -15.73 -15.34
C VAL A 247 13.00 -16.87 -14.36
N LEU A 248 12.37 -16.61 -13.20
CA LEU A 248 12.17 -17.63 -12.17
C LEU A 248 11.22 -18.75 -12.60
N LYS A 249 10.26 -18.46 -13.49
CA LYS A 249 9.35 -19.44 -14.09
C LYS A 249 10.02 -20.49 -14.98
N ILE A 250 11.31 -20.34 -15.31
CA ILE A 250 12.09 -21.40 -15.96
C ILE A 250 12.11 -22.65 -15.06
N ASN A 251 12.06 -22.48 -13.74
CA ASN A 251 11.91 -23.59 -12.81
C ASN A 251 10.42 -24.01 -12.72
N PRO A 252 10.05 -25.26 -13.04
CA PRO A 252 8.66 -25.72 -13.05
C PRO A 252 8.02 -25.69 -11.64
N TYR A 253 8.81 -25.74 -10.57
CA TYR A 253 8.31 -25.70 -9.19
C TYR A 253 8.05 -24.29 -8.67
N PHE A 254 8.54 -23.25 -9.37
CA PHE A 254 8.44 -21.86 -8.91
C PHE A 254 6.99 -21.42 -8.74
N MET A 255 6.14 -21.67 -9.74
CA MET A 255 4.75 -21.21 -9.70
C MET A 255 3.98 -21.86 -8.54
N GLN A 256 4.16 -23.17 -8.31
CA GLN A 256 3.51 -23.84 -7.21
C GLN A 256 4.01 -23.34 -5.86
N ALA A 257 5.33 -23.20 -5.68
CA ALA A 257 5.90 -22.64 -4.46
C ALA A 257 5.39 -21.21 -4.18
N ALA A 258 5.18 -20.41 -5.23
CA ALA A 258 4.66 -19.06 -5.09
C ALA A 258 3.17 -19.03 -4.73
N LEU A 259 2.36 -19.92 -5.30
CA LEU A 259 0.94 -20.07 -4.95
C LEU A 259 0.77 -20.56 -3.50
N ASP A 260 1.56 -21.56 -3.10
CA ASP A 260 1.61 -22.05 -1.72
C ASP A 260 1.95 -20.89 -0.77
N ALA A 261 2.99 -20.12 -1.10
CA ALA A 261 3.41 -18.96 -0.32
C ALA A 261 2.34 -17.85 -0.24
N LEU A 262 1.65 -17.53 -1.34
CA LEU A 262 0.54 -16.55 -1.36
C LEU A 262 -0.61 -17.00 -0.44
N THR A 263 -0.93 -18.29 -0.48
CA THR A 263 -1.98 -18.91 0.34
C THR A 263 -1.59 -18.83 1.82
N THR A 264 -0.36 -19.22 2.18
CA THR A 264 0.16 -19.11 3.55
C THR A 264 0.19 -17.67 4.04
N ALA A 265 0.58 -16.73 3.18
CA ALA A 265 0.61 -15.30 3.49
C ALA A 265 -0.79 -14.69 3.64
N LYS A 266 -1.85 -15.39 3.19
CA LYS A 266 -3.23 -14.87 3.12
C LYS A 266 -3.32 -13.54 2.36
N LEU A 267 -2.57 -13.45 1.26
CA LEU A 267 -2.51 -12.24 0.41
C LEU A 267 -3.49 -12.29 -0.78
N ASP A 268 -4.26 -13.37 -0.92
CA ASP A 268 -5.33 -13.40 -1.88
C ASP A 268 -6.53 -12.63 -1.34
N PHE A 269 -6.93 -11.62 -2.12
CA PHE A 269 -8.28 -11.09 -2.07
C PHE A 269 -9.12 -12.07 -2.91
N PRO A 270 -9.96 -12.94 -2.33
CA PRO A 270 -10.73 -13.91 -3.10
C PRO A 270 -11.66 -13.13 -4.00
N ASN A 271 -11.33 -13.13 -5.29
CA ASN A 271 -12.20 -12.65 -6.36
C ASN A 271 -13.03 -13.79 -6.96
N ASN A 272 -13.01 -14.97 -6.33
CA ASN A 272 -13.60 -16.20 -6.88
C ASN A 272 -14.99 -16.53 -6.32
N GLU A 273 -15.60 -15.63 -5.54
CA GLU A 273 -16.97 -15.81 -5.00
C GLU A 273 -17.82 -14.53 -5.15
N LEU A 274 -17.76 -13.90 -6.32
CA LEU A 274 -18.80 -12.94 -6.75
C LEU A 274 -19.66 -13.58 -7.84
#